data_AF-A0A1Y1JAU4-F1
#
_entry.id   AF-A0A1Y1JAU4-F1
#
_cell.length_a   1.000
_cell.length_b   1.000
_cell.length_c   1.000
_cell.angle_alpha   90.00
_cell.angle_beta   90.00
_cell.angle_gamma   90.00
#
_symmetry.space_group_name_H-M   'P 1'
#
loop_
_entity.id
_entity.type
_entity.pdbx_description
1 polymer ?
#
loop_
_entity_poly.entity_id
_entity_poly.type
_entity_poly.pdbx_seq_one_letter_code
_entity_poly.pdbx_strand_id
1 'polypeptide(L)'
;MTNNVLEGKKKKGGFCKRLCNGFFHALKGPSITHSVLFGIFGGLFYYGSYYCYRYLKISYFDTMHVSNESRRRFMEKQMLFYNDMGYNLSMKYIGNLCKYYDPVALRLPFQPLDDKYRL
;
A
#
# COMPACT_ATOMS: atom_id res chain seq x y z
N MET A 1 53.30 -67.67 -10.57
CA MET A 1 54.12 -66.61 -9.95
C MET A 1 54.40 -65.58 -11.04
N THR A 2 54.11 -64.28 -10.97
CA THR A 2 53.44 -63.41 -10.00
C THR A 2 53.49 -62.01 -10.66
N ASN A 3 52.40 -61.25 -10.56
CA ASN A 3 52.37 -59.78 -10.52
C ASN A 3 52.59 -58.97 -11.82
N ASN A 4 51.51 -58.82 -12.61
CA ASN A 4 51.31 -57.60 -13.41
C ASN A 4 50.89 -56.47 -12.45
N VAL A 5 51.87 -55.68 -12.02
CA VAL A 5 51.65 -54.42 -11.30
C VAL A 5 51.12 -53.39 -12.30
N LEU A 6 49.81 -53.41 -12.51
CA LEU A 6 49.07 -52.25 -13.03
C LEU A 6 48.60 -51.45 -11.82
N GLU A 7 49.47 -50.57 -11.31
CA GLU A 7 49.06 -49.53 -10.37
C GLU A 7 48.02 -48.65 -11.04
N GLY A 8 46.76 -48.92 -10.70
CA GLY A 8 45.61 -48.14 -11.14
C GLY A 8 45.76 -46.69 -10.70
N LYS A 9 45.91 -45.78 -11.67
CA LYS A 9 45.66 -44.34 -11.48
C LYS A 9 44.31 -44.17 -10.79
N LYS A 10 44.31 -43.84 -9.49
CA LYS A 10 43.14 -43.30 -8.78
C LYS A 10 42.68 -42.05 -9.52
N LYS A 11 41.70 -42.18 -10.42
CA LYS A 11 40.97 -41.05 -10.99
C LYS A 11 40.34 -40.30 -9.82
N LYS A 12 40.94 -39.17 -9.44
CA LYS A 12 40.38 -38.21 -8.48
C LYS A 12 39.06 -37.72 -9.08
N GLY A 13 37.94 -38.31 -8.66
CA GLY A 13 36.61 -37.81 -8.96
C GLY A 13 36.53 -36.38 -8.45
N GLY A 14 36.34 -35.43 -9.38
CA GLY A 14 36.44 -33.99 -9.09
C GLY A 14 35.56 -33.56 -7.92
N PHE A 15 36.09 -32.66 -7.10
CA PHE A 15 35.42 -32.06 -5.93
C PHE A 15 33.99 -31.58 -6.23
N CYS A 16 33.76 -31.09 -7.45
CA CYS A 16 32.46 -30.68 -7.98
C CYS A 16 31.43 -31.84 -8.05
N LYS A 17 31.84 -33.07 -8.42
CA LYS A 17 30.95 -34.26 -8.41
C LYS A 17 30.60 -34.71 -7.00
N ARG A 18 31.48 -34.51 -6.01
CA ARG A 18 31.19 -34.82 -4.60
C ARG A 18 30.22 -33.81 -3.98
N LEU A 19 30.36 -32.53 -4.30
CA LEU A 19 29.40 -31.48 -3.90
C LEU A 19 28.03 -31.68 -4.55
N CYS A 20 27.99 -31.96 -5.85
CA CYS A 20 26.73 -32.28 -6.53
C CYS A 20 26.08 -33.54 -5.94
N ASN A 21 26.82 -34.62 -5.70
CA ASN A 21 26.25 -35.83 -5.09
C ASN A 21 25.75 -35.62 -3.65
N GLY A 22 26.41 -34.77 -2.86
CA GLY A 22 25.93 -34.37 -1.52
C GLY A 22 24.65 -33.52 -1.56
N PHE A 23 24.57 -32.59 -2.52
CA PHE A 23 23.34 -31.83 -2.79
C PHE A 23 22.20 -32.73 -3.27
N PHE A 24 22.48 -33.71 -4.14
CA PHE A 24 21.50 -34.70 -4.59
C PHE A 24 21.01 -35.61 -3.44
N HIS A 25 21.89 -35.99 -2.50
CA HIS A 25 21.51 -36.76 -1.32
C HIS A 25 20.67 -35.92 -0.32
N ALA A 26 20.93 -34.61 -0.23
CA ALA A 26 20.14 -33.67 0.57
C ALA A 26 18.78 -33.30 -0.09
N LEU A 27 18.68 -33.39 -1.41
CA LEU A 27 17.44 -33.17 -2.17
C LEU A 27 16.53 -34.39 -2.21
N LYS A 28 17.07 -35.61 -2.04
CA LYS A 28 16.34 -36.86 -2.31
C LYS A 28 16.33 -37.88 -1.16
N GLY A 29 17.18 -37.71 -0.14
CA GLY A 29 17.20 -38.56 1.07
C GLY A 29 16.51 -37.89 2.26
N PRO A 30 15.98 -38.66 3.23
CA PRO A 30 15.41 -38.10 4.46
C PRO A 30 16.51 -37.49 5.33
N SER A 31 16.70 -36.17 5.22
CA SER A 31 17.66 -35.39 6.00
C SER A 31 17.01 -34.16 6.61
N ILE A 32 17.60 -33.60 7.67
CA ILE A 32 17.15 -32.35 8.32
C ILE A 32 17.09 -31.20 7.29
N THR A 33 18.03 -31.17 6.35
CA THR A 33 18.07 -30.18 5.27
C THR A 33 16.90 -30.32 4.29
N HIS A 34 16.45 -31.56 4.00
CA HIS A 34 15.28 -31.80 3.17
C HIS A 34 13.99 -31.31 3.85
N SER A 35 13.85 -31.50 5.16
CA SER A 35 12.69 -31.00 5.93
C SER A 35 12.63 -29.47 5.97
N VAL A 36 13.76 -28.79 6.14
CA VAL A 36 13.82 -27.31 6.08
C VAL A 36 13.43 -26.81 4.69
N LEU A 37 13.97 -27.43 3.64
CA LEU A 37 13.65 -27.09 2.26
C LEU A 37 12.16 -27.32 1.95
N PHE A 38 11.60 -28.45 2.39
CA PHE A 38 10.18 -28.75 2.26
C PHE A 38 9.30 -27.73 3.00
N GLY A 39 9.71 -27.27 4.19
CA GLY A 39 9.03 -26.19 4.92
C GLY A 39 9.01 -24.87 4.14
N ILE A 40 10.13 -24.51 3.51
CA ILE A 40 10.22 -23.30 2.67
C ILE A 40 9.28 -23.43 1.45
N PHE A 41 9.32 -24.56 0.74
CA PHE A 41 8.42 -24.79 -0.40
C PHE A 41 6.95 -24.86 0.02
N GLY A 42 6.64 -25.44 1.18
CA GLY A 42 5.31 -25.44 1.75
C GLY A 42 4.81 -24.02 2.02
N GLY A 43 5.66 -23.16 2.59
CA GLY A 43 5.35 -21.74 2.78
C GLY A 43 5.11 -21.00 1.47
N LEU A 44 5.98 -21.18 0.47
CA LEU A 44 5.83 -20.58 -0.85
C LEU A 44 4.55 -21.06 -1.55
N PHE A 45 4.23 -22.34 -1.46
CA PHE A 45 3.01 -22.90 -2.04
C PHE A 45 1.75 -22.40 -1.34
N TYR A 46 1.77 -22.29 0.00
CA TYR A 46 0.67 -21.74 0.77
C TYR A 46 0.38 -20.29 0.38
N TYR A 47 1.40 -19.42 0.37
CA TYR A 47 1.19 -18.03 -0.06
C TYR A 47 0.83 -17.94 -1.54
N GLY A 48 1.42 -18.76 -2.40
CA GLY A 48 1.06 -18.82 -3.82
C GLY A 48 -0.41 -19.18 -4.05
N SER A 49 -0.91 -20.21 -3.38
CA SER A 49 -2.32 -20.59 -3.43
C SER A 49 -3.24 -19.51 -2.82
N TYR A 50 -2.81 -18.85 -1.75
CA TYR A 50 -3.54 -17.72 -1.16
C TYR A 50 -3.68 -16.55 -2.14
N TYR A 51 -2.60 -16.16 -2.84
CA TYR A 51 -2.65 -15.12 -3.87
C TYR A 51 -3.55 -15.53 -5.03
N CYS A 52 -3.52 -16.79 -5.46
CA CYS A 52 -4.43 -17.32 -6.47
C CYS A 52 -5.90 -17.21 -6.04
N TYR A 53 -6.22 -17.61 -4.80
CA TYR A 53 -7.56 -17.45 -4.23
C TYR A 53 -7.99 -15.98 -4.21
N ARG A 54 -7.12 -15.07 -3.76
CA ARG A 54 -7.40 -13.62 -3.75
C ARG A 54 -7.62 -13.08 -5.16
N TYR A 55 -6.83 -13.52 -6.13
CA TYR A 55 -6.98 -13.12 -7.52
C TYR A 55 -8.35 -13.53 -8.08
N LEU A 56 -8.77 -14.78 -7.86
CA LEU A 56 -10.09 -15.26 -8.27
C LEU A 56 -11.22 -14.52 -7.55
N LYS A 57 -11.09 -14.30 -6.23
CA LYS A 57 -12.08 -13.59 -5.43
C LYS A 57 -12.28 -12.15 -5.93
N ILE A 58 -11.19 -11.42 -6.14
CA ILE A 58 -11.24 -10.01 -6.57
C ILE A 58 -11.76 -9.92 -8.01
N SER A 59 -11.32 -10.81 -8.89
CA SER A 59 -11.69 -10.74 -10.31
C SER A 59 -13.15 -11.08 -10.57
N TYR A 60 -13.73 -12.03 -9.83
CA TYR A 60 -15.06 -12.57 -10.14
C TYR A 60 -16.12 -12.34 -9.05
N PHE A 61 -15.72 -12.13 -7.80
CA PHE A 61 -16.63 -12.12 -6.65
C PHE A 61 -16.50 -10.86 -5.76
N ASP A 62 -16.04 -9.73 -6.31
CA ASP A 62 -15.88 -8.48 -5.55
C ASP A 62 -16.82 -7.37 -6.02
N THR A 63 -18.06 -7.42 -5.55
CA THR A 63 -19.03 -6.33 -5.70
C THR A 63 -18.86 -5.24 -4.64
N MET A 64 -18.17 -5.54 -3.54
CA MET A 64 -18.00 -4.66 -2.39
C MET A 64 -17.03 -3.53 -2.69
N HIS A 65 -16.01 -3.77 -3.51
CA HIS A 65 -15.08 -2.73 -3.92
C HIS A 65 -15.80 -1.56 -4.62
N VAL A 66 -16.60 -1.87 -5.64
CA VAL A 66 -17.32 -0.86 -6.44
C VAL A 66 -18.36 -0.11 -5.61
N SER A 67 -19.09 -0.81 -4.74
CA SER A 67 -20.10 -0.18 -3.88
C SER A 67 -19.45 0.78 -2.87
N ASN A 68 -18.34 0.39 -2.27
CA ASN A 68 -17.60 1.23 -1.32
C ASN A 68 -17.00 2.46 -2.00
N GLU A 69 -16.41 2.32 -3.20
CA GLU A 69 -15.86 3.45 -3.95
C GLU A 69 -16.95 4.44 -4.39
N SER A 70 -18.11 3.94 -4.80
CA SER A 70 -19.27 4.81 -5.11
C SER A 70 -19.73 5.55 -3.87
N ARG A 71 -19.87 4.84 -2.74
CA ARG A 71 -20.28 5.43 -1.46
C ARG A 71 -19.29 6.49 -0.98
N ARG A 72 -17.99 6.24 -1.11
CA ARG A 72 -16.95 7.19 -0.74
C ARG A 72 -17.04 8.48 -1.56
N ARG A 73 -17.17 8.37 -2.89
CA ARG A 73 -17.34 9.55 -3.78
C ARG A 73 -18.61 10.34 -3.45
N PHE A 74 -19.69 9.65 -3.08
CA PHE A 74 -20.91 10.31 -2.63
C PHE A 74 -20.67 11.13 -1.35
N MET A 75 -19.99 10.55 -0.36
CA MET A 75 -19.68 11.24 0.90
C MET A 75 -18.75 12.44 0.68
N GLU A 76 -17.77 12.32 -0.20
CA GLU A 76 -16.87 13.43 -0.56
C GLU A 76 -17.66 14.62 -1.16
N LYS A 77 -18.60 14.36 -2.07
CA LYS A 77 -19.48 15.41 -2.63
C LYS A 77 -20.38 16.03 -1.57
N GLN A 78 -20.94 15.21 -0.68
CA GLN A 78 -21.79 15.67 0.40
C GLN A 78 -21.02 16.58 1.36
N MET A 79 -19.78 16.22 1.70
CA MET A 79 -18.89 17.03 2.54
C MET A 79 -18.62 18.40 1.91
N LEU A 80 -18.25 18.44 0.62
CA LEU A 80 -18.00 19.70 -0.10
C LEU A 80 -19.25 20.59 -0.12
N PHE A 81 -20.42 20.01 -0.41
CA PHE A 81 -21.68 20.75 -0.40
C PHE A 81 -21.98 21.39 0.96
N TYR A 82 -21.84 20.65 2.05
CA TYR A 82 -22.08 21.20 3.39
C TYR A 82 -21.07 22.27 3.78
N ASN A 83 -19.83 22.10 3.35
CA ASN A 83 -18.78 23.07 3.57
C ASN A 83 -19.10 24.40 2.86
N ASP A 84 -19.40 24.36 1.56
CA ASP A 84 -19.79 25.54 0.78
C ASP A 84 -21.08 26.19 1.32
N MET A 85 -22.05 25.38 1.72
CA MET A 85 -23.29 25.89 2.32
C MET A 85 -23.01 26.61 3.65
N GLY A 86 -22.14 26.05 4.50
CA GLY A 86 -21.72 26.67 5.75
C GLY A 86 -20.97 27.99 5.54
N TYR A 87 -20.08 28.03 4.55
CA TYR A 87 -19.41 29.27 4.15
C TYR A 87 -20.39 30.32 3.64
N ASN A 88 -21.31 29.96 2.75
CA ASN A 88 -22.31 30.89 2.24
C ASN A 88 -23.23 31.44 3.34
N LEU A 89 -23.59 30.61 4.32
CA LEU A 89 -24.39 31.04 5.46
C LEU A 89 -23.63 32.04 6.35
N SER A 90 -22.36 31.76 6.65
CA SER A 90 -21.54 32.67 7.45
C SER A 90 -21.25 33.99 6.73
N MET A 91 -21.02 33.96 5.41
CA MET A 91 -20.86 35.18 4.61
C MET A 91 -22.13 36.03 4.58
N LYS A 92 -23.32 35.41 4.47
CA LYS A 92 -24.60 36.14 4.58
C LYS A 92 -24.78 36.80 5.95
N TYR A 93 -24.36 36.13 7.02
CA TYR A 93 -24.39 36.70 8.35
C TYR A 93 -23.48 37.93 8.46
N ILE A 94 -22.23 37.85 7.95
CA ILE A 94 -21.31 38.99 7.91
C ILE A 94 -21.88 40.13 7.05
N GLY A 95 -22.44 39.82 5.88
CA GLY A 95 -23.10 40.81 5.04
C GLY A 95 -24.30 41.49 5.72
N ASN A 96 -25.00 40.79 6.61
CA ASN A 96 -26.06 41.40 7.41
C ASN A 96 -25.51 42.38 8.46
N LEU A 97 -24.30 42.15 8.99
CA LEU A 97 -23.64 43.09 9.90
C LEU A 97 -23.28 44.42 9.21
N CYS A 98 -22.96 44.39 7.91
CA CYS A 98 -22.72 45.61 7.13
C CYS A 98 -23.90 46.59 7.15
N LYS A 99 -25.14 46.12 7.33
CA LYS A 99 -26.31 47.01 7.48
C LYS A 99 -26.25 47.88 8.72
N TYR A 100 -25.57 47.39 9.77
CA TYR A 100 -25.41 48.10 11.03
C TYR A 100 -24.11 48.89 11.08
N TYR A 101 -23.27 48.81 10.05
CA TYR A 101 -22.03 49.55 9.98
C TYR A 101 -22.31 51.01 9.60
N ASP A 102 -21.98 51.93 10.50
CA ASP A 102 -21.99 53.37 10.24
C ASP A 102 -20.55 53.89 10.13
N PRO A 103 -20.07 54.25 8.92
CA PRO A 103 -18.71 54.75 8.74
C PRO A 103 -18.52 56.13 9.37
N VAL A 104 -19.59 56.91 9.57
CA VAL A 104 -19.50 58.27 10.12
C VAL A 104 -19.12 58.24 11.59
N ALA A 105 -19.54 57.20 12.32
CA ALA A 105 -19.19 57.00 13.72
C ALA A 105 -17.68 56.81 13.96
N LEU A 106 -16.91 56.44 12.92
CA LEU A 106 -15.46 56.29 13.00
C LEU A 106 -14.70 57.62 12.84
N ARG A 107 -15.38 58.68 12.41
CA ARG A 107 -14.79 60.00 12.21
C ARG A 107 -14.50 60.66 13.56
N LEU A 108 -13.27 61.11 13.76
CA LEU A 108 -12.94 61.92 14.93
C LEU A 108 -13.65 63.30 14.84
N PRO A 109 -14.01 63.90 15.99
CA PRO A 109 -14.56 65.25 16.01
C PRO A 109 -13.66 66.24 15.24
N PHE A 110 -14.29 67.12 14.45
CA PHE A 110 -13.62 68.16 13.63
C PHE A 110 -12.66 67.68 12.53
N GLN A 111 -12.56 66.37 12.26
CA GLN A 111 -11.83 65.83 11.12
C GLN A 111 -12.76 65.40 9.99
N PRO A 112 -12.35 65.47 8.71
CA PRO A 112 -13.11 64.92 7.59
C PRO A 112 -13.19 63.39 7.68
N LEU A 113 -14.23 62.80 7.09
CA LEU A 113 -14.34 61.34 6.98
C LEU A 113 -13.34 60.84 5.94
N ASP A 114 -12.55 59.83 6.30
CA ASP A 114 -11.61 59.17 5.39
C ASP A 114 -12.36 58.20 4.46
N ASP A 115 -12.11 58.30 3.15
CA ASP A 115 -12.75 57.49 2.11
C ASP A 115 -12.43 56.00 2.25
N LYS A 116 -11.37 55.63 2.99
CA LYS A 116 -11.03 54.24 3.30
C LYS A 116 -12.16 53.46 3.99
N TYR A 117 -13.02 54.13 4.76
CA TYR A 117 -14.05 53.50 5.57
C TYR A 117 -15.42 53.46 4.89
N ARG A 118 -15.53 53.96 3.66
CA ARG A 118 -16.76 53.88 2.86
C ARG A 118 -16.78 52.51 2.17
N LEU A 119 -17.62 51.60 2.69
CA LEU A 119 -17.98 50.34 2.02
C LEU A 119 -18.66 50.63 0.68
#